data_AF-A0A3M1JM42-F1
#
_entry.id   AF-A0A3M1JM42-F1
#
_cell.length_a   1.000
_cell.length_b   1.000
_cell.length_c   1.000
_cell.angle_alpha   90.00
_cell.angle_beta   90.00
_cell.angle_gamma   90.00
#
_symmetry.space_group_name_H-M   'P 1'
#
loop_
_entity.id
_entity.type
_entity.pdbx_description
1 polymer ?
#
loop_
_entity_poly.entity_id
_entity_poly.type
_entity_poly.pdbx_seq_one_letter_code
_entity_poly.pdbx_strand_id
1 'polypeptide(L)'
;MERRATTPAIELATQCPRCESSPFVKNGKDRNGDQRYACTDCGRAFGDPKPAHPAHPMRIPVERALMCLNLLVEGMSIRSTERVTASLRLLRGGRRA
;
A
#
# COMPACT_ATOMS: atom_id res chain seq x y z
N MET A 1 18.23 14.04 24.75
CA MET A 1 18.09 12.65 25.21
C MET A 1 16.62 12.31 25.15
N GLU A 2 16.16 11.59 24.12
CA GLU A 2 14.90 10.83 24.15
C GLU A 2 14.84 9.90 22.93
N ARG A 3 15.44 8.72 23.16
CA ARG A 3 15.02 7.38 22.73
C ARG A 3 14.54 7.22 21.27
N ARG A 4 15.46 6.66 20.46
CA ARG A 4 15.12 5.69 19.40
C ARG A 4 14.14 4.65 19.99
N ALA A 5 12.91 4.66 19.52
CA ALA A 5 12.00 3.54 19.67
C ALA A 5 12.00 2.76 18.35
N THR A 6 12.55 1.56 18.44
CA THR A 6 12.55 0.50 17.44
C THR A 6 11.12 0.19 16.97
N THR A 7 10.98 -0.03 15.67
CA THR A 7 9.75 -0.42 14.95
C THR A 7 8.93 -1.49 15.67
N PRO A 8 7.60 -1.32 15.87
CA PRO A 8 6.73 -2.47 16.06
C PRO A 8 6.30 -2.99 14.68
N ALA A 9 6.89 -4.10 14.28
CA ALA A 9 6.29 -4.94 13.27
C ALA A 9 4.98 -5.53 13.85
N ILE A 10 3.88 -5.30 13.13
CA ILE A 10 2.56 -5.96 13.26
C ILE A 10 1.67 -5.43 14.41
N GLU A 11 0.94 -4.35 14.16
CA GLU A 11 -0.31 -4.05 14.90
C GLU A 11 -1.50 -4.44 14.02
N LEU A 12 -2.23 -5.47 14.45
CA LEU A 12 -3.60 -5.78 14.01
C LEU A 12 -4.43 -4.50 14.13
N ALA A 13 -5.33 -4.22 13.18
CA ALA A 13 -6.18 -3.04 13.20
C ALA A 13 -7.03 -3.07 14.46
N THR A 14 -6.64 -2.33 15.50
CA THR A 14 -7.32 -2.26 16.80
C THR A 14 -8.50 -1.29 16.78
N GLN A 15 -8.67 -0.55 15.67
CA GLN A 15 -9.63 0.53 15.55
C GLN A 15 -10.18 0.62 14.12
N CYS A 16 -11.41 1.12 14.02
CA CYS A 16 -12.00 1.43 12.73
C CYS A 16 -11.24 2.58 12.04
N PRO A 17 -10.84 2.46 10.77
CA PRO A 17 -10.10 3.50 10.03
C PRO A 17 -10.96 4.73 9.63
N ARG A 18 -12.16 4.87 10.19
CA ARG A 18 -13.05 6.01 9.94
C ARG A 18 -13.43 6.75 11.21
N CYS A 19 -13.87 6.03 12.22
CA CYS A 19 -14.37 6.59 13.48
C CYS A 19 -13.53 6.21 14.68
N GLU A 20 -12.39 5.53 14.48
CA GLU A 20 -11.41 5.14 15.49
C GLU A 20 -11.97 4.27 16.63
N SER A 21 -13.22 3.80 16.49
CA SER A 21 -13.86 3.00 17.50
C SER A 21 -13.32 1.57 17.50
N SER A 22 -13.24 1.00 18.70
CA SER A 22 -12.72 -0.35 18.93
C SER A 22 -13.71 -1.50 18.63
N PRO A 23 -15.05 -1.34 18.70
CA PRO A 23 -15.94 -2.45 18.43
C PRO A 23 -16.16 -2.62 16.92
N PHE A 24 -15.73 -3.78 16.41
CA PHE A 24 -16.00 -4.25 15.07
C PHE A 24 -16.15 -5.77 15.06
N VAL A 25 -16.94 -6.27 14.12
CA VAL A 25 -17.28 -7.70 13.98
C VAL A 25 -16.76 -8.26 12.67
N LYS A 26 -16.50 -9.57 12.61
CA LYS A 26 -16.10 -10.26 11.37
C LYS A 26 -17.27 -10.24 10.37
N ASN A 27 -17.01 -9.77 9.15
CA ASN A 27 -17.98 -9.62 8.07
C ASN A 27 -17.59 -10.42 6.82
N GLY A 28 -17.48 -11.74 6.98
CA GLY A 28 -17.11 -12.66 5.90
C GLY A 28 -15.67 -12.50 5.41
N LYS A 29 -15.37 -13.09 4.25
CA LYS A 29 -14.06 -13.04 3.59
C LYS A 29 -14.19 -12.46 2.20
N ASP A 30 -13.12 -11.84 1.70
CA ASP A 30 -13.07 -11.40 0.31
C ASP A 30 -12.79 -12.56 -0.66
N ARG A 31 -12.75 -12.26 -1.97
CA ARG A 31 -12.49 -13.26 -3.01
C ARG A 31 -11.10 -13.91 -2.93
N ASN A 32 -10.16 -13.29 -2.23
CA ASN A 32 -8.80 -13.80 -2.01
C ASN A 32 -8.69 -14.55 -0.68
N GLY A 33 -9.79 -14.67 0.08
CA GLY A 33 -9.84 -15.33 1.37
C GLY A 33 -9.48 -14.44 2.57
N ASP A 34 -9.26 -13.14 2.35
CA ASP A 34 -8.89 -12.19 3.40
C ASP A 34 -10.09 -11.86 4.28
N GLN A 35 -9.86 -11.76 5.60
CA GLN A 35 -10.91 -11.42 6.53
C GLN A 35 -11.38 -9.97 6.34
N ARG A 36 -12.70 -9.79 6.29
CA ARG A 36 -13.34 -8.48 6.38
C ARG A 36 -13.94 -8.29 7.76
N TYR A 37 -13.97 -7.04 8.20
CA TYR A 37 -14.60 -6.58 9.43
C TYR A 37 -15.60 -5.49 9.11
N ALA A 38 -16.61 -5.33 9.96
CA ALA A 38 -17.54 -4.23 9.92
C ALA A 38 -17.56 -3.55 11.29
N CYS A 39 -17.38 -2.23 11.31
CA CYS A 39 -17.52 -1.43 12.52
C CYS A 39 -18.99 -1.42 12.98
N THR A 40 -19.23 -1.61 14.27
CA THR A 40 -20.59 -1.60 14.83
C THR A 40 -21.17 -0.20 14.96
N ASP A 41 -20.32 0.83 15.05
CA ASP A 41 -20.76 2.21 15.30
C ASP A 41 -21.04 2.96 14.00
N CYS A 42 -20.13 2.87 13.02
CA CYS A 42 -20.26 3.59 11.76
C CYS A 42 -20.66 2.72 10.56
N GLY A 43 -20.78 1.40 10.75
CA GLY A 43 -21.14 0.44 9.71
C GLY A 43 -20.08 0.22 8.61
N ARG A 44 -18.90 0.85 8.71
CA ARG A 44 -17.88 0.73 7.66
C ARG A 44 -17.26 -0.66 7.65
N ALA A 45 -17.20 -1.27 6.47
CA ALA A 45 -16.44 -2.48 6.24
C ALA A 45 -14.97 -2.18 5.89
N PHE A 46 -14.04 -2.92 6.49
CA PHE A 46 -12.60 -2.83 6.22
C PHE A 46 -11.95 -4.22 6.28
N GLY A 47 -10.82 -4.41 5.61
CA GLY A 47 -10.08 -5.69 5.62
C GLY A 47 -9.02 -5.74 6.71
N ASP A 48 -8.47 -6.92 6.96
CA ASP A 48 -7.23 -7.06 7.74
C ASP A 48 -6.14 -6.11 7.18
N PRO A 49 -5.42 -5.37 8.04
CA PRO A 49 -4.29 -4.59 7.60
C PRO A 49 -3.21 -5.55 7.10
N LYS A 50 -2.97 -5.50 5.79
CA LYS A 50 -1.89 -6.28 5.18
C LYS A 50 -0.58 -5.55 5.41
N PRO A 51 0.46 -6.19 5.95
CA PRO A 51 1.81 -5.69 5.76
C PRO A 51 2.03 -5.54 4.25
N ALA A 52 2.82 -4.54 3.83
CA ALA A 52 3.19 -4.37 2.43
C ALA A 52 3.59 -5.74 1.85
N HIS A 53 2.79 -6.25 0.90
CA HIS A 53 2.90 -7.65 0.47
C HIS A 53 4.35 -7.92 0.03
N PRO A 54 5.04 -8.95 0.57
CA PRO A 54 6.40 -9.31 0.14
C PRO A 54 6.49 -9.59 -1.37
N ALA A 55 5.38 -9.97 -1.99
CA ALA A 55 5.23 -10.24 -3.42
C ALA A 55 4.86 -8.99 -4.27
N HIS A 56 4.49 -7.88 -3.63
CA HIS A 56 4.18 -6.61 -4.29
C HIS A 56 5.03 -5.46 -3.72
N PRO A 57 6.36 -5.62 -3.62
CA PRO A 57 7.21 -4.48 -3.37
C PRO A 57 7.04 -3.49 -4.52
N MET A 58 7.29 -2.21 -4.24
CA MET A 58 7.46 -1.24 -5.31
C MET A 58 8.52 -1.81 -6.27
N ARG A 59 8.10 -2.16 -7.49
CA ARG A 59 8.98 -2.83 -8.49
C ARG A 59 10.08 -1.92 -9.02
N ILE A 60 10.05 -0.66 -8.63
CA ILE A 60 11.02 0.37 -8.93
C ILE A 60 11.50 0.97 -7.60
N PRO A 61 12.74 1.44 -7.52
CA PRO A 61 13.20 2.16 -6.34
C PRO A 61 12.41 3.47 -6.18
N VAL A 62 12.26 3.93 -4.95
CA VAL A 62 11.43 5.09 -4.57
C VAL A 62 11.89 6.35 -5.31
N GLU A 63 13.20 6.53 -5.50
CA GLU A 63 13.79 7.67 -6.18
C GLU A 63 13.31 7.75 -7.64
N ARG A 64 13.17 6.60 -8.33
CA ARG A 64 12.61 6.58 -9.68
C ARG A 64 11.13 6.87 -9.70
N ALA A 65 10.39 6.45 -8.67
CA ALA A 65 8.97 6.79 -8.55
C ALA A 65 8.80 8.31 -8.38
N LEU A 66 9.60 8.94 -7.53
CA LEU A 66 9.62 10.40 -7.36
C LEU A 66 9.99 11.13 -8.66
N MET A 67 10.98 10.63 -9.40
CA MET A 67 11.32 11.18 -10.71
C MET A 67 10.15 11.09 -11.69
N CYS A 68 9.44 9.95 -11.73
CA CYS A 68 8.25 9.81 -12.58
C CYS A 68 7.18 10.84 -12.21
N LEU A 69 6.92 11.02 -10.91
CA LEU A 69 5.93 11.97 -10.41
C LEU A 69 6.28 13.41 -10.80
N ASN A 70 7.53 13.82 -10.59
CA ASN A 70 7.98 15.17 -10.96
C ASN A 70 7.80 15.42 -12.45
N LEU A 71 8.23 14.49 -13.31
CA LEU A 71 8.08 14.65 -14.77
C LEU A 71 6.62 14.81 -15.18
N LEU A 72 5.70 14.06 -14.58
CA LEU A 72 4.27 14.18 -14.87
C LEU A 72 3.69 15.51 -14.39
N VAL A 73 4.13 16.01 -13.23
CA VAL A 73 3.72 17.33 -12.70
C VAL A 73 4.23 18.47 -13.60
N GLU A 74 5.44 18.34 -14.15
CA GLU A 74 6.00 19.28 -15.14
C GLU A 74 5.34 19.18 -16.54
N GLY A 75 4.31 18.34 -16.70
CA GLY A 75 3.54 18.24 -17.94
C GLY A 75 4.12 17.28 -18.99
N MET A 76 5.10 16.45 -18.63
CA MET A 76 5.60 15.42 -19.55
C MET A 76 4.53 14.36 -19.81
N SER A 77 4.43 13.91 -21.07
CA SER A 77 3.56 12.77 -21.40
C SER A 77 4.06 11.49 -20.72
N ILE A 78 3.13 10.59 -20.41
CA ILE A 78 3.43 9.26 -19.82
C ILE A 78 4.51 8.52 -20.63
N ARG A 79 4.47 8.62 -21.97
CA ARG A 79 5.45 7.99 -22.87
C ARG A 79 6.83 8.64 -22.80
N SER A 80 6.89 9.96 -22.62
CA SER A 80 8.16 10.66 -22.40
C SER A 80 8.76 10.25 -21.06
N THR A 81 7.96 10.27 -20.00
CA THR A 81 8.35 9.85 -18.66
C THR A 81 8.82 8.39 -18.63
N GLU A 82 8.14 7.48 -19.33
CA GLU A 82 8.56 6.07 -19.48
C GLU A 82 9.95 5.96 -20.12
N ARG A 83 10.21 6.70 -21.20
CA ARG A 83 11.51 6.69 -21.89
C ARG A 83 12.62 7.25 -21.01
N VAL A 84 12.38 8.37 -20.33
CA VAL A 84 13.37 9.03 -19.47
C VAL A 84 13.70 8.19 -18.24
N THR A 85 12.70 7.59 -17.60
CA THR A 85 12.88 6.82 -16.35
C THR A 85 13.20 5.35 -16.59
N ALA A 86 13.02 4.88 -17.83
CA ALA A 86 13.08 3.47 -18.24
C ALA A 86 12.23 2.54 -17.36
N SER A 87 11.18 3.08 -16.72
CA SER A 87 10.40 2.38 -15.69
C SER A 87 9.76 1.09 -16.22
N LEU A 88 9.23 1.08 -17.45
CA LEU A 88 8.65 -0.12 -18.04
C LEU A 88 9.67 -1.23 -18.30
N ARG A 89 10.93 -0.88 -18.64
CA ARG A 89 12.00 -1.87 -18.83
C ARG A 89 12.32 -2.59 -17.52
N LEU A 90 12.31 -1.86 -16.41
CA LEU A 90 12.50 -2.42 -15.06
C LEU A 90 11.35 -3.36 -14.68
N LEU A 91 10.10 -2.95 -14.96
CA LEU A 91 8.91 -3.76 -14.68
C LEU A 91 8.87 -5.07 -15.47
N ARG A 92 9.49 -5.10 -16.66
CA ARG A 92 9.53 -6.30 -17.52
C ARG A 92 10.65 -7.27 -17.14
N GLY A 93 11.70 -6.81 -16.46
CA GLY A 93 12.82 -7.65 -16.02
C GLY A 93 12.46 -8.67 -14.91
N GLY A 94 11.37 -8.45 -14.18
CA GLY A 94 10.94 -9.30 -13.06
C GLY A 94 9.83 -10.31 -13.36
N ARG A 95 9.52 -10.61 -14.64
CA ARG A 95 8.47 -11.58 -15.04
C ARG A 95 9.02 -13.01 -15.30
N ARG A 96 10.05 -13.43 -14.57
CA ARG A 96 10.52 -14.84 -14.57
C ARG A 96 11.03 -15.24 -13.19
N ALA A 97 10.13 -15.83 -12.40
CA ALA A 97 10.35 -16.90 -11.42
C ALA A 97 9.02 -17.10 -10.68
#